data_AF-A0A558GJG9-F1
#
_entry.id   AF-A0A558GJG9-F1
#
_cell.length_a   1.000
_cell.length_b   1.000
_cell.length_c   1.000
_cell.angle_alpha   90.00
_cell.angle_beta   90.00
_cell.angle_gamma   90.00
#
_symmetry.space_group_name_H-M   'P 1'
#
loop_
_entity.id
_entity.type
_entity.pdbx_description
1 polymer ?
#
loop_
_entity_poly.entity_id
_entity_poly.type
_entity_poly.pdbx_seq_one_letter_code
_entity_poly.pdbx_strand_id
1 'polypeptide(L)' 'MTIESDMIHVEVVFALPHEQRVFTLVVNKNATVEEIIAQSGVLELYPEIDLAKNK' A
#
# COMPACT_ATOMS: atom_id res chain seq x y z
N MET A 1 -9.99 10.68 -26.03
CA MET A 1 -9.28 10.78 -24.74
C MET A 1 -8.57 9.45 -24.56
N THR A 2 -7.27 9.44 -24.79
CA THR A 2 -6.43 8.24 -24.71
C THR A 2 -6.44 7.82 -23.24
N ILE A 3 -6.94 6.62 -22.96
CA ILE A 3 -6.77 6.01 -21.64
C ILE A 3 -5.30 5.61 -21.60
N GLU A 4 -4.44 6.56 -21.26
CA GLU A 4 -3.08 6.23 -20.85
C GLU A 4 -3.23 5.38 -19.59
N SER A 5 -2.64 4.19 -19.62
CA SER A 5 -2.61 3.25 -18.51
C SER A 5 -1.92 3.92 -17.33
N ASP A 6 -2.67 4.69 -16.55
CA ASP A 6 -2.20 5.57 -15.48
C ASP A 6 -1.85 4.76 -14.23
N MET A 7 -1.36 3.55 -14.44
CA MET A 7 -1.15 2.52 -13.45
C MET A 7 0.36 2.39 -13.23
N ILE A 8 0.78 2.48 -11.98
CA ILE A 8 2.17 2.33 -11.56
C ILE A 8 2.30 1.08 -10.69
N HIS A 9 3.46 0.44 -10.78
CA HIS A 9 3.84 -0.63 -9.87
C HIS A 9 4.36 -0.01 -8.59
N VAL A 10 3.79 -0.40 -7.45
CA VAL A 10 4.20 0.05 -6.13
C VAL A 10 4.39 -1.14 -5.21
N GLU A 11 5.26 -0.95 -4.23
CA GLU A 11 5.55 -1.94 -3.21
C GLU A 11 5.28 -1.32 -1.84
N VAL A 12 4.40 -1.94 -1.06
CA VAL A 12 4.18 -1.59 0.33
C VAL A 12 4.97 -2.56 1.18
N VAL A 13 5.94 -2.04 1.93
CA VAL A 13 6.82 -2.86 2.78
C VAL A 13 6.47 -2.62 4.24
N PHE A 14 6.10 -3.69 4.95
CA PHE A 14 5.88 -3.64 6.39
C PHE A 14 6.98 -4.45 7.09
N ALA A 15 7.80 -3.76 7.87
CA ALA A 15 8.94 -4.34 8.57
C ALA A 15 8.66 -4.40 10.08
N LEU A 16 8.61 -5.63 10.60
CA LEU A 16 8.64 -5.95 12.02
C LEU A 16 10.07 -6.33 12.44
N PRO A 17 10.41 -6.28 13.75
CA PRO A 17 11.76 -6.59 14.24
C PRO A 17 12.31 -7.96 13.84
N HIS A 18 11.42 -8.91 13.54
CA HIS A 18 11.75 -10.30 13.21
C HIS A 18 11.18 -10.79 11.88
N GLU A 19 10.42 -9.95 11.16
CA GLU A 19 9.74 -10.32 9.92
C GLU A 19 9.62 -9.10 9.01
N GLN A 20 9.80 -9.28 7.70
CA GLN A 20 9.48 -8.26 6.71
C GLN A 20 8.49 -8.84 5.70
N ARG A 21 7.42 -8.10 5.42
CA ARG A 21 6.51 -8.41 4.33
C ARG A 21 6.52 -7.32 3.27
N VAL A 22 6.43 -7.77 2.03
CA VAL A 22 6.37 -6.91 0.85
C VAL A 22 5.08 -7.24 0.09
N PHE A 23 4.27 -6.22 -0.15
CA PHE A 23 3.04 -6.30 -0.92
C PHE A 23 3.27 -5.60 -2.25
N THR A 24 3.22 -6.35 -3.34
CA THR A 24 3.35 -5.83 -4.70
C THR A 24 1.96 -5.59 -5.26
N LEU A 25 1.68 -4.37 -5.70
CA LEU A 25 0.39 -4.02 -6.29
C LEU A 25 0.55 -3.01 -7.42
N VAL A 26 -0.44 -3.00 -8.31
CA VAL A 26 -0.52 -2.04 -9.41
C VAL A 26 -1.67 -1.09 -9.09
N VAL A 27 -1.36 0.19 -8.96
CA VAL A 27 -2.30 1.22 -8.51
C VAL A 27 -2.35 2.37 -9.48
N ASN A 28 -3.42 3.15 -9.47
CA ASN A 28 -3.47 4.39 -10.21
C ASN A 28 -2.39 5.36 -9.68
N LYS A 29 -1.68 6.08 -10.55
CA LYS A 29 -0.62 7.02 -10.15
C LYS A 29 -1.14 8.17 -9.28
N ASN A 30 -2.44 8.47 -9.38
CA ASN A 30 -3.10 9.50 -8.58
C ASN A 30 -3.71 8.94 -7.28
N ALA A 31 -3.58 7.63 -7.03
CA ALA A 31 -4.02 7.04 -5.77
C ALA A 31 -3.18 7.59 -4.61
N THR A 32 -3.85 7.87 -3.50
CA THR A 32 -3.18 8.34 -2.29
C THR A 32 -2.47 7.19 -1.59
N VAL A 33 -1.48 7.50 -0.75
CA VAL A 33 -0.77 6.49 0.04
C VAL A 33 -1.75 5.69 0.92
N GLU A 34 -2.76 6.33 1.48
CA GLU A 34 -3.79 5.65 2.30
C GLU A 34 -4.58 4.62 1.47
N GLU A 35 -5.02 4.98 0.27
CA GLU A 35 -5.73 4.06 -0.63
C GLU A 35 -4.84 2.89 -1.08
N ILE A 36 -3.54 3.15 -1.31
CA ILE A 36 -2.56 2.12 -1.68
C ILE A 36 -2.37 1.14 -0.51
N ILE A 37 -2.25 1.64 0.72
CA ILE A 37 -2.14 0.82 1.92
C ILE A 37 -3.41 -0.01 2.12
N ALA A 38 -4.59 0.57 1.98
CA ALA A 38 -5.85 -0.15 2.08
C ALA A 38 -5.97 -1.26 1.00
N GLN A 39 -5.59 -0.97 -0.25
CA GLN A 39 -5.58 -1.95 -1.34
C GLN A 39 -4.53 -3.05 -1.17
N SER A 40 -3.43 -2.78 -0.47
CA SER A 40 -2.37 -3.77 -0.23
C SER A 40 -2.80 -4.92 0.68
N GLY A 41 -3.91 -4.77 1.43
CA GLY A 41 -4.38 -5.74 2.41
C GLY A 41 -3.52 -5.80 3.69
N VAL A 42 -2.51 -4.95 3.83
CA VAL A 42 -1.62 -4.93 5.01
C VAL A 42 -2.39 -4.67 6.31
N LEU A 43 -3.45 -3.85 6.26
CA LEU A 43 -4.29 -3.55 7.44
C LEU A 43 -5.14 -4.75 7.87
N GLU A 44 -5.54 -5.60 6.93
CA GLU A 44 -6.27 -6.84 7.23
C GLU A 44 -5.34 -7.90 7.82
N LEU A 45 -4.09 -7.96 7.34
CA LEU A 45 -3.06 -8.86 7.84
C LEU A 45 -2.48 -8.41 9.18
N TYR A 46 -2.45 -7.11 9.44
CA TYR A 46 -1.90 -6.50 10.64
C TYR A 46 -2.87 -5.44 11.20
N PRO A 47 -3.96 -5.86 11.85
CA PRO A 47 -4.98 -4.95 12.40
C PRO A 47 -4.46 -4.07 13.55
N GLU A 48 -3.26 -4.36 14.06
CA GLU A 48 -2.54 -3.54 15.05
C GLU A 48 -1.94 -2.26 14.44
N ILE A 49 -1.82 -2.18 13.11
CA ILE A 49 -1.35 -0.98 12.41
C ILE A 49 -2.41 0.11 12.52
N ASP A 50 -2.05 1.19 13.20
CA ASP A 50 -2.85 2.40 13.27
C ASP A 50 -2.20 3.49 12.41
N LEU A 51 -2.80 3.75 11.24
CA LEU A 51 -2.36 4.78 10.31
C LEU A 51 -2.51 6.20 10.88
N ALA A 52 -3.41 6.41 11.85
CA ALA A 52 -3.60 7.72 12.45
C ALA A 52 -2.53 8.05 13.51
N LYS A 53 -1.81 7.04 14.01
CA LYS A 53 -0.76 7.23 15.03
C LYS A 53 0.63 7.51 14.48
N ASN A 54 0.93 7.09 13.26
CA ASN A 54 2.25 7.24 12.65
C ASN A 54 2.19 8.30 11.54
N LYS A 55 2.43 9.56 11.93
CA LYS A 55 2.63 10.69 11.02
C LYS A 55 4.11 11.00 10.84
#